data_AF-A0A257CL76-F1
#
_entry.id   AF-A0A257CL76-F1
#
_cell.length_a   1.000
_cell.length_b   1.000
_cell.length_c   1.000
_cell.angle_alpha   90.00
_cell.angle_beta   90.00
_cell.angle_gamma   90.00
#
_symmetry.space_group_name_H-M   'P 1'
#
loop_
_entity.id
_entity.type
_entity.pdbx_description
1 polymer ?
#
loop_
_entity_poly.entity_id
_entity_poly.type
_entity_poly.pdbx_seq_one_letter_code
_entity_poly.pdbx_strand_id
1 'polypeptide(L)'
;MTHWHNDDPLDASHDTLVIDPVKMNIVNRIAEGSAVDGDLRFDGGLLLQGTLRGMGEITGRLVIWHTGQLQGRFKVLGDLYVLGHLGGVADDIDRDTLIECQGTAYVASTGVSTGTLLAARLRMYDGAVLQGPFKTLRPEQSVPVLQAARNS
;
A
#
# COMPACT_ATOMS: atom_id res chain seq x y z
N MET A 1 9.20 -15.16 -52.35
CA MET A 1 8.77 -16.24 -51.43
C MET A 1 9.52 -15.99 -50.13
N THR A 2 8.96 -15.13 -49.29
CA THR A 2 9.68 -14.54 -48.15
C THR A 2 9.22 -15.25 -46.89
N HIS A 3 10.15 -16.01 -46.30
CA HIS A 3 10.00 -16.71 -45.02
C HIS A 3 9.90 -15.66 -43.90
N TRP A 4 8.81 -15.64 -43.15
CA TRP A 4 8.73 -14.91 -41.88
C TRP A 4 9.12 -15.87 -40.74
N HIS A 5 10.03 -15.39 -39.89
CA HIS A 5 10.56 -16.06 -38.70
C HIS A 5 9.48 -16.22 -37.63
N ASN A 6 9.60 -17.31 -36.85
CA ASN A 6 8.79 -17.63 -35.68
C ASN A 6 8.69 -16.45 -34.72
N ASP A 7 7.47 -16.04 -34.41
CA ASP A 7 7.15 -15.33 -33.18
C ASP A 7 7.31 -16.31 -32.02
N ASP A 8 8.46 -16.26 -31.33
CA ASP A 8 8.55 -16.81 -29.98
C ASP A 8 7.46 -16.14 -29.13
N PRO A 9 6.59 -16.89 -28.43
CA PRO A 9 5.65 -16.28 -27.51
C PRO A 9 6.48 -15.60 -26.44
N LEU A 10 6.35 -14.27 -26.36
CA LEU A 10 6.82 -13.47 -25.24
C LEU A 10 6.43 -14.23 -23.97
N ASP A 11 7.44 -14.72 -23.26
CA ASP A 11 7.30 -15.36 -21.96
C ASP A 11 6.75 -14.31 -21.00
N ALA A 12 5.42 -14.15 -21.04
CA ALA A 12 4.65 -13.37 -20.12
C ALA A 12 4.73 -14.11 -18.79
N SER A 13 5.85 -13.95 -18.09
CA SER A 13 5.92 -14.32 -16.69
C SER A 13 4.82 -13.51 -16.01
N HIS A 14 3.71 -14.20 -15.71
CA HIS A 14 2.61 -13.63 -14.95
C HIS A 14 3.17 -13.32 -13.57
N ASP A 15 3.58 -12.06 -13.39
CA ASP A 15 4.08 -11.55 -12.12
C ASP A 15 2.93 -11.66 -11.12
N THR A 16 2.93 -12.73 -10.32
CA THR A 16 1.80 -13.12 -9.47
C THR A 16 2.01 -12.56 -8.06
N LEU A 17 1.09 -11.72 -7.61
CA LEU A 17 1.09 -11.22 -6.24
C LEU A 17 0.40 -12.24 -5.30
N VAL A 18 1.18 -12.88 -4.43
CA VAL A 18 0.65 -13.85 -3.46
C VAL A 18 0.51 -13.19 -2.08
N ILE A 19 -0.72 -13.20 -1.54
CA ILE A 19 -1.03 -12.71 -0.20
C ILE A 19 -1.18 -13.90 0.75
N ASP A 20 -0.27 -14.02 1.72
CA ASP A 20 -0.27 -15.05 2.78
C ASP A 20 -0.36 -14.33 4.13
N PRO A 21 -1.55 -14.18 4.73
CA PRO A 21 -1.75 -13.40 5.95
C PRO A 21 -0.90 -13.89 7.13
N VAL A 22 -0.60 -15.19 7.20
CA VAL A 22 0.21 -15.78 8.28
C VAL A 22 1.66 -15.37 8.13
N LYS A 23 2.25 -15.57 6.93
CA LYS A 23 3.63 -15.11 6.65
C LYS A 23 3.75 -13.58 6.68
N MET A 24 2.63 -12.89 6.50
CA MET A 24 2.54 -11.43 6.55
C MET A 24 2.31 -10.85 7.94
N ASN A 25 2.18 -11.69 8.97
CA ASN A 25 1.87 -11.27 10.34
C ASN A 25 0.66 -10.33 10.41
N ILE A 26 -0.38 -10.64 9.63
CA ILE A 26 -1.62 -9.89 9.59
C ILE A 26 -2.50 -10.37 10.74
N VAL A 27 -2.54 -9.59 11.82
CA VAL A 27 -3.25 -9.92 13.06
C VAL A 27 -4.43 -9.00 13.34
N ASN A 28 -4.51 -7.88 12.62
CA ASN A 28 -5.64 -6.95 12.67
C ASN A 28 -6.51 -7.10 11.43
N ARG A 29 -7.83 -6.92 11.60
CA ARG A 29 -8.80 -6.96 10.49
C ARG A 29 -9.89 -5.91 10.66
N ILE A 30 -10.10 -5.11 9.62
CA ILE A 30 -11.34 -4.33 9.43
C ILE A 30 -12.16 -5.06 8.38
N ALA A 31 -13.22 -5.73 8.82
CA ALA A 31 -14.04 -6.58 7.98
C ALA A 31 -14.87 -5.77 6.97
N GLU A 32 -15.28 -6.42 5.89
CA GLU A 32 -16.22 -5.87 4.93
C GLU A 32 -17.52 -5.41 5.61
N GLY A 33 -18.10 -4.32 5.12
CA GLY A 33 -19.29 -3.70 5.72
C GLY A 33 -19.03 -2.91 7.02
N SER A 34 -17.80 -2.93 7.54
CA SER A 34 -17.40 -2.12 8.71
C SER A 34 -16.73 -0.83 8.27
N ALA A 35 -16.93 0.23 9.06
CA ALA A 35 -16.22 1.50 8.91
C ALA A 35 -15.60 1.89 10.25
N VAL A 36 -14.32 2.31 10.22
CA VAL A 36 -13.59 2.81 11.38
C VAL A 36 -13.02 4.18 11.03
N ASP A 37 -13.18 5.15 11.93
CA ASP A 37 -12.70 6.53 11.75
C ASP A 37 -12.06 7.03 13.06
N GLY A 38 -10.88 7.65 12.96
CA GLY A 38 -10.22 8.28 14.11
C GLY A 38 -8.69 8.34 14.00
N ASP A 39 -8.04 8.55 15.14
CA ASP A 39 -6.60 8.37 15.31
C ASP A 39 -6.33 6.95 15.80
N LEU A 40 -5.70 6.13 14.94
CA LEU A 40 -5.71 4.68 15.06
C LEU A 40 -4.30 4.10 15.02
N ARG A 41 -4.05 3.13 15.89
CA ARG A 41 -2.79 2.39 15.94
C ARG A 41 -3.05 0.90 15.85
N PHE A 42 -2.37 0.25 14.92
CA PHE A 42 -2.41 -1.19 14.75
C PHE A 42 -1.03 -1.78 14.99
N ASP A 43 -0.88 -2.55 16.07
CA ASP A 43 0.33 -3.31 16.32
C ASP A 43 0.29 -4.60 15.47
N GLY A 44 1.29 -4.79 14.61
CA GLY A 44 1.31 -5.86 13.61
C GLY A 44 0.60 -5.48 12.31
N GLY A 45 0.39 -6.46 11.42
CA GLY A 45 -0.19 -6.24 10.11
C GLY A 45 -1.71 -6.07 10.12
N LEU A 46 -2.25 -5.39 9.12
CA LEU A 46 -3.68 -5.08 8.96
C LEU A 46 -4.23 -5.58 7.62
N LEU A 47 -5.29 -6.39 7.67
CA LEU A 47 -6.17 -6.68 6.54
C LEU A 47 -7.36 -5.73 6.54
N LEU A 48 -7.43 -4.86 5.54
CA LEU A 48 -8.52 -3.91 5.35
C LEU A 48 -9.46 -4.39 4.25
N GLN A 49 -10.67 -4.80 4.62
CA GLN A 49 -11.75 -5.19 3.71
C GLN A 49 -12.95 -4.24 3.77
N GLY A 50 -13.08 -3.48 4.86
CA GLY A 50 -14.06 -2.39 5.01
C GLY A 50 -13.44 -1.02 4.75
N THR A 51 -13.95 0.01 5.42
CA THR A 51 -13.48 1.39 5.29
C THR A 51 -12.67 1.82 6.51
N LEU A 52 -11.51 2.42 6.27
CA LEU A 52 -10.66 3.04 7.28
C LEU A 52 -10.49 4.53 6.95
N ARG A 53 -10.80 5.40 7.91
CA ARG A 53 -10.67 6.86 7.81
C ARG A 53 -9.87 7.43 8.97
N GLY A 54 -9.27 8.59 8.74
CA GLY A 54 -8.61 9.38 9.77
C GLY A 54 -7.09 9.38 9.64
N MET A 55 -6.38 9.13 10.73
CA MET A 55 -4.93 9.12 10.74
C MET A 55 -4.36 8.03 11.65
N GLY A 56 -3.10 7.67 11.48
CA GLY A 56 -2.54 6.63 12.33
C GLY A 56 -1.27 5.96 11.84
N GLU A 57 -0.96 4.85 12.50
CA GLU A 57 0.20 4.01 12.19
C GLU A 57 -0.18 2.51 12.19
N ILE A 58 0.36 1.79 11.20
CA ILE A 58 0.34 0.33 11.12
C ILE A 58 1.79 -0.14 11.32
N THR A 59 2.07 -0.73 12.48
CA THR A 59 3.39 -1.30 12.84
C THR A 59 3.56 -2.68 12.19
N GLY A 60 3.37 -2.75 10.87
CA GLY A 60 3.39 -4.00 10.11
C GLY A 60 3.03 -3.79 8.64
N ARG A 61 2.65 -4.87 7.96
CA ARG A 61 2.18 -4.83 6.57
C ARG A 61 0.71 -4.41 6.50
N LEU A 62 0.35 -3.61 5.50
CA LEU A 62 -1.03 -3.24 5.22
C LEU A 62 -1.50 -3.89 3.92
N VAL A 63 -2.60 -4.63 3.97
CA VAL A 63 -3.29 -5.16 2.81
C VAL A 63 -4.65 -4.47 2.67
N ILE A 64 -4.80 -3.58 1.69
CA ILE A 64 -6.09 -3.05 1.26
C ILE A 64 -6.68 -4.06 0.29
N TRP A 65 -7.57 -4.92 0.78
CA TRP A 65 -8.24 -5.95 -0.01
C TRP A 65 -9.19 -5.33 -1.03
N HIS A 66 -9.69 -6.13 -1.97
CA HIS A 66 -10.52 -5.68 -3.11
C HIS A 66 -11.67 -4.73 -2.73
N THR A 67 -12.36 -4.97 -1.62
CA THR A 67 -13.46 -4.12 -1.12
C THR A 67 -13.00 -3.04 -0.15
N GLY A 68 -11.74 -3.09 0.27
CA GLY A 68 -11.15 -2.20 1.25
C GLY A 68 -10.95 -0.80 0.70
N GLN A 69 -11.23 0.19 1.55
CA GLN A 69 -10.95 1.59 1.26
C GLN A 69 -10.22 2.23 2.42
N LEU A 70 -9.10 2.89 2.14
CA LEU A 70 -8.39 3.72 3.11
C LEU A 70 -8.44 5.19 2.67
N GLN A 71 -8.87 6.08 3.56
CA GLN A 71 -8.80 7.53 3.36
C GLN A 71 -8.14 8.23 4.55
N GLY A 72 -7.33 9.25 4.29
CA GLY A 72 -6.62 10.02 5.32
C GLY A 72 -5.13 9.69 5.42
N ARG A 73 -4.53 9.88 6.60
CA ARG A 73 -3.08 10.00 6.74
C ARG A 73 -2.48 8.88 7.58
N PHE A 74 -1.87 7.88 6.94
CA PHE A 74 -1.33 6.73 7.65
C PHE A 74 0.14 6.47 7.33
N LYS A 75 0.86 6.03 8.35
CA LYS A 75 2.20 5.47 8.21
C LYS A 75 2.14 3.95 8.28
N VAL A 76 2.77 3.28 7.33
CA VAL A 76 2.91 1.82 7.27
C VAL A 76 4.38 1.49 7.44
N LEU A 77 4.75 0.84 8.54
CA LEU A 77 6.16 0.52 8.82
C LEU A 77 6.66 -0.70 8.02
N GLY A 78 5.76 -1.48 7.43
CA GLY A 78 6.06 -2.59 6.54
C GLY A 78 5.74 -2.29 5.08
N ASP A 79 5.42 -3.36 4.34
CA ASP A 79 4.96 -3.30 2.96
C ASP A 79 3.47 -2.94 2.85
N LEU A 80 3.10 -2.30 1.76
CA LEU A 80 1.74 -1.93 1.40
C LEU A 80 1.29 -2.73 0.18
N TYR A 81 0.11 -3.35 0.26
CA TYR A 81 -0.53 -4.07 -0.85
C TYR A 81 -1.89 -3.43 -1.14
N VAL A 82 -2.04 -2.86 -2.33
CA VAL A 82 -3.26 -2.19 -2.77
C VAL A 82 -3.97 -3.05 -3.82
N LEU A 83 -5.05 -3.72 -3.40
CA LEU A 83 -5.97 -4.48 -4.25
C LEU A 83 -7.34 -3.79 -4.35
N GLY A 84 -7.69 -2.96 -3.36
CA GLY A 84 -8.86 -2.07 -3.36
C GLY A 84 -8.47 -0.61 -3.58
N HIS A 85 -9.01 0.29 -2.76
CA HIS A 85 -8.90 1.74 -2.95
C HIS A 85 -8.07 2.44 -1.86
N LEU A 86 -7.07 3.20 -2.29
CA LEU A 86 -6.32 4.17 -1.48
C LEU A 86 -6.76 5.57 -1.91
N GLY A 87 -7.52 6.25 -1.06
CA GLY A 87 -8.17 7.53 -1.34
C GLY A 87 -9.66 7.41 -1.64
N GLY A 88 -10.26 8.50 -2.08
CA GLY A 88 -11.65 8.56 -2.51
C GLY A 88 -11.97 7.62 -3.68
N VAL A 89 -13.23 7.19 -3.77
CA VAL A 89 -13.77 6.38 -4.89
C VAL A 89 -14.24 7.28 -6.05
N ALA A 90 -14.18 8.60 -5.91
CA ALA A 90 -14.47 9.53 -6.99
C ALA A 90 -13.28 9.60 -7.97
N ASP A 91 -13.54 9.93 -9.24
CA ASP A 91 -12.54 10.03 -10.32
C ASP A 91 -11.57 11.23 -10.19
N ASP A 92 -11.43 11.80 -8.99
CA ASP A 92 -10.57 12.96 -8.72
C ASP A 92 -9.49 12.63 -7.69
N ILE A 93 -8.41 13.40 -7.72
CA ILE A 93 -7.28 13.27 -6.80
C ILE A 93 -7.76 13.61 -5.38
N ASP A 94 -7.62 12.65 -4.48
CA ASP A 94 -7.87 12.82 -3.06
C ASP A 94 -6.63 13.45 -2.38
N ARG A 95 -6.68 14.77 -2.18
CA ARG A 95 -5.58 15.53 -1.58
C ARG A 95 -5.43 15.30 -0.07
N ASP A 96 -6.45 14.76 0.58
CA ASP A 96 -6.46 14.56 2.03
C ASP A 96 -5.86 13.20 2.42
N THR A 97 -5.84 12.26 1.46
CA THR A 97 -5.21 10.96 1.65
C THR A 97 -3.71 11.00 1.37
N LEU A 98 -2.92 10.59 2.37
CA LEU A 98 -1.47 10.45 2.29
C LEU A 98 -1.04 9.15 2.98
N ILE A 99 -0.29 8.32 2.26
CA ILE A 99 0.33 7.13 2.84
C ILE A 99 1.84 7.22 2.78
N GLU A 100 2.48 7.06 3.93
CA GLU A 100 3.92 6.85 4.04
C GLU A 100 4.21 5.38 4.34
N CYS A 101 4.67 4.65 3.33
CA CYS A 101 5.07 3.26 3.40
C CYS A 101 6.60 3.16 3.52
N GLN A 102 7.10 2.59 4.61
CA GLN A 102 8.55 2.40 4.78
C GLN A 102 9.08 1.22 3.95
N GLY A 103 8.22 0.27 3.58
CA GLY A 103 8.55 -0.86 2.72
C GLY A 103 8.25 -0.62 1.23
N THR A 104 7.94 -1.71 0.54
CA THR A 104 7.51 -1.66 -0.87
C THR A 104 5.99 -1.50 -0.94
N ALA A 105 5.52 -0.57 -1.76
CA ALA A 105 4.14 -0.49 -2.17
C ALA A 105 3.91 -1.31 -3.45
N TYR A 106 3.01 -2.29 -3.37
CA TYR A 106 2.55 -3.13 -4.48
C TYR A 106 1.13 -2.69 -4.85
N VAL A 107 0.93 -2.20 -6.08
CA VAL A 107 -0.39 -1.85 -6.59
C VAL A 107 -0.80 -2.91 -7.60
N ALA A 108 -1.77 -3.75 -7.22
CA ALA A 108 -2.25 -4.86 -8.02
C ALA A 108 -3.07 -4.36 -9.23
N SER A 109 -3.41 -5.27 -10.15
CA SER A 109 -4.21 -4.97 -11.34
C SER A 109 -5.58 -4.35 -11.04
N THR A 110 -6.14 -4.62 -9.85
CA THR A 110 -7.40 -4.02 -9.38
C THR A 110 -7.19 -2.84 -8.44
N GLY A 111 -5.95 -2.55 -8.06
CA GLY A 111 -5.61 -1.53 -7.11
C GLY A 111 -5.77 -0.14 -7.69
N VAL A 112 -6.44 0.74 -6.95
CA VAL A 112 -6.63 2.14 -7.31
C VAL A 112 -6.07 3.02 -6.19
N SER A 113 -5.21 3.97 -6.56
CA SER A 113 -4.72 5.01 -5.66
C SER A 113 -5.07 6.37 -6.24
N THR A 114 -5.84 7.18 -5.51
CA THR A 114 -6.15 8.59 -5.84
C THR A 114 -5.45 9.59 -4.90
N GLY A 115 -4.80 9.09 -3.84
CA GLY A 115 -4.08 9.89 -2.85
C GLY A 115 -2.58 10.07 -3.12
N THR A 116 -1.89 10.71 -2.17
CA THR A 116 -0.43 10.80 -2.18
C THR A 116 0.19 9.52 -1.62
N LEU A 117 1.07 8.87 -2.39
CA LEU A 117 1.78 7.66 -1.96
C LEU A 117 3.30 7.90 -1.89
N LEU A 118 3.85 7.80 -0.69
CA LEU A 118 5.29 7.80 -0.42
C LEU A 118 5.70 6.36 -0.06
N ALA A 119 6.65 5.77 -0.77
CA ALA A 119 7.10 4.40 -0.49
C ALA A 119 8.61 4.25 -0.66
N ALA A 120 9.29 3.35 0.04
CA ALA A 120 10.71 3.10 -0.25
C ALA A 120 10.91 2.54 -1.67
N ARG A 121 9.96 1.71 -2.12
CA ARG A 121 9.90 1.17 -3.48
C ARG A 121 8.45 1.11 -3.95
N LEU A 122 8.24 1.21 -5.26
CA LEU A 122 6.93 1.06 -5.88
C LEU A 122 6.99 -0.06 -6.92
N ARG A 123 6.02 -0.97 -6.89
CA ARG A 123 5.78 -1.98 -7.93
C ARG A 123 4.32 -1.92 -8.36
N MET A 124 4.10 -1.89 -9.67
CA MET A 124 2.77 -1.85 -10.26
C MET A 124 2.59 -3.07 -11.15
N TYR A 125 1.42 -3.69 -11.06
CA TYR A 125 1.01 -4.79 -11.93
C TYR A 125 0.13 -4.25 -13.05
N ASP A 126 0.04 -4.98 -14.15
CA ASP A 126 -0.76 -4.58 -15.31
C ASP A 126 -2.22 -4.31 -14.92
N GLY A 127 -2.77 -3.16 -15.32
CA GLY A 127 -4.10 -2.68 -14.92
C GLY A 127 -4.16 -1.79 -13.67
N ALA A 128 -3.08 -1.68 -12.89
CA ALA A 128 -3.04 -0.82 -11.71
C ALA A 128 -3.27 0.67 -12.05
N VAL A 129 -4.09 1.36 -11.25
CA VAL A 129 -4.37 2.79 -11.42
C VAL A 129 -3.71 3.59 -10.31
N LEU A 130 -2.84 4.52 -10.71
CA LEU A 130 -2.18 5.45 -9.79
C LEU A 130 -2.40 6.89 -10.26
N GLN A 131 -3.24 7.61 -9.53
CA GLN A 131 -3.61 8.99 -9.75
C GLN A 131 -3.23 9.80 -8.51
N GLY A 132 -2.43 10.84 -8.70
CA GLY A 132 -1.93 11.68 -7.60
C GLY A 132 -0.42 11.63 -7.44
N PRO A 133 0.13 12.41 -6.49
CA PRO A 133 1.56 12.49 -6.30
C PRO A 133 2.12 11.17 -5.75
N PHE A 134 3.16 10.66 -6.40
CA PHE A 134 3.92 9.52 -5.89
C PHE A 134 5.39 9.88 -5.79
N LYS A 135 6.04 9.43 -4.71
CA LYS A 135 7.49 9.62 -4.53
C LYS A 135 8.09 8.40 -3.86
N THR A 136 9.27 8.01 -4.32
CA THR A 136 10.07 7.03 -3.60
C THR A 136 10.89 7.70 -2.51
N LEU A 137 10.89 7.15 -1.29
CA LEU A 137 11.68 7.64 -0.18
C LEU A 137 13.19 7.45 -0.48
N ARG A 138 14.00 8.46 -0.18
CA ARG A 138 15.47 8.33 -0.26
C ARG A 138 15.97 7.62 1.01
N PRO A 139 16.95 6.69 0.91
CA PRO A 139 17.46 5.93 2.06
C PRO A 139 17.97 6.79 3.24
N GLU A 140 18.29 8.05 3.01
CA GLU A 140 18.92 8.96 3.99
C GLU A 140 17.92 9.62 4.97
N GLN A 141 16.61 9.38 4.85
CA GLN A 141 15.59 9.97 5.74
C GLN A 141 15.15 9.05 6.89
N SER A 142 15.85 7.93 7.12
CA SER A 142 15.40 6.84 8.01
C SER A 142 16.28 6.63 9.24
N VAL A 143 16.61 7.64 10.04
CA VAL A 143 17.12 7.41 11.42
C VAL A 143 16.80 8.57 12.37
N PRO A 144 15.98 8.38 13.41
CA PRO A 144 16.15 9.08 14.68
C PRO A 144 16.93 8.17 15.64
N VAL A 145 18.21 8.51 15.91
CA VAL A 145 18.94 7.89 17.02
C VAL A 145 18.38 8.50 18.30
N LEU A 146 17.72 7.69 19.13
CA LEU A 146 17.36 8.01 20.50
C LEU A 146 18.63 8.36 21.31
N GLN A 147 18.89 9.65 21.54
CA GLN A 147 19.73 10.09 22.66
C GLN A 147 18.81 10.29 23.87
N ALA A 148 18.57 9.21 24.61
CA ALA A 148 18.06 9.32 25.97
C ALA A 148 19.24 9.57 26.92
N ALA A 149 19.14 10.70 27.63
CA ALA A 149 20.12 11.27 28.54
C ALA A 149 20.54 10.31 29.68
N ARG A 150 21.85 10.25 29.94
CA ARG A 150 22.36 9.93 31.28
C ARG A 150 22.10 11.15 32.16
N ASN A 151 21.05 11.09 32.99
CA ASN A 151 20.93 12.01 34.11
C ASN A 151 21.89 11.57 35.22
N SER A 152 22.77 12.51 35.57
CA SER A 152 23.37 12.80 36.89
C SER A 152 23.57 11.67 37.88
#